data_AF-A0A838B194-F1
#
_entry.id   AF-A0A838B194-F1
#
_cell.length_a   1.000
_cell.length_b   1.000
_cell.length_c   1.000
_cell.angle_alpha   90.00
_cell.angle_beta   90.00
_cell.angle_gamma   90.00
#
_symmetry.space_group_name_H-M   'P 1'
#
loop_
_entity.id
_entity.type
_entity.pdbx_description
1 polymer ?
#
loop_
_entity_poly.entity_id
_entity_poly.type
_entity_poly.pdbx_seq_one_letter_code
_entity_poly.pdbx_strand_id
1 'polypeptide(L)'
;MSKALSTFALVAVFTALLMALSLAVARHGYPYGAIGVRRLDGIADAGSFLPLAAVYFFSAMLMMILPIRAAGIVLTHAADALFWAVIALFATIVGCLVARWAFGQSSVLWALVNWRFLFAAAIVGCHFTMNELRRNILLRSLFFVIFAAATLACLFWTFPT
;
A
#
# COMPACT_ATOMS: atom_id res chain seq x y z
N MET A 1 5.45 -15.60 7.44
CA MET A 1 4.77 -15.18 6.18
C MET A 1 3.26 -15.50 6.14
N SER A 2 2.68 -16.27 7.07
CA SER A 2 1.24 -16.59 7.07
C SER A 2 0.32 -15.38 7.33
N LYS A 3 0.68 -14.48 8.26
CA LYS A 3 -0.17 -13.34 8.64
C LYS A 3 -0.38 -12.33 7.51
N ALA A 4 0.67 -11.95 6.79
CA ALA A 4 0.56 -10.98 5.70
C ALA A 4 -0.37 -11.49 4.59
N LEU A 5 -0.20 -12.76 4.20
CA LEU A 5 -1.02 -13.39 3.17
C LEU A 5 -2.48 -13.59 3.64
N SER A 6 -2.70 -13.99 4.90
CA SER A 6 -4.06 -14.15 5.43
C SER A 6 -4.78 -12.80 5.58
N THR A 7 -4.08 -11.76 6.06
CA THR A 7 -4.63 -10.40 6.12
C THR A 7 -4.95 -9.87 4.72
N PHE A 8 -4.03 -10.04 3.76
CA PHE A 8 -4.27 -9.67 2.38
C PHE A 8 -5.49 -10.38 1.80
N ALA A 9 -5.55 -11.70 1.91
CA ALA A 9 -6.66 -12.50 1.38
C ALA A 9 -8.00 -12.10 2.01
N LEU A 10 -8.04 -11.91 3.33
CA LEU A 10 -9.25 -11.54 4.05
C LEU A 10 -9.78 -10.17 3.59
N VAL A 11 -8.90 -9.16 3.54
CA VAL A 11 -9.27 -7.80 3.11
C VAL A 11 -9.70 -7.79 1.64
N ALA A 12 -8.99 -8.53 0.77
CA ALA A 12 -9.34 -8.64 -0.64
C ALA A 12 -10.72 -9.28 -0.83
N VAL A 13 -11.01 -10.38 -0.14
CA VAL A 13 -12.31 -11.07 -0.21
C VAL A 13 -13.44 -10.18 0.31
N PHE A 14 -13.28 -9.56 1.48
CA PHE A 14 -14.30 -8.67 2.03
C PHE A 14 -14.56 -7.47 1.12
N THR A 15 -13.50 -6.86 0.57
CA THR A 15 -13.66 -5.76 -0.37
C THR A 15 -14.35 -6.21 -1.66
N ALA A 16 -13.98 -7.38 -2.20
CA ALA A 16 -14.61 -7.94 -3.39
C ALA A 16 -16.10 -8.19 -3.19
N LEU A 17 -16.51 -8.73 -2.03
CA LEU A 17 -17.92 -8.94 -1.69
C LEU A 17 -18.68 -7.62 -1.58
N LEU A 18 -18.11 -6.60 -0.94
CA LEU A 18 -18.72 -5.28 -0.84
C LEU A 18 -18.85 -4.60 -2.21
N MET A 19 -17.84 -4.72 -3.07
CA MET A 19 -17.89 -4.20 -4.43
C MET A 19 -18.94 -4.95 -5.27
N ALA A 20 -18.97 -6.28 -5.19
CA ALA A 20 -19.95 -7.11 -5.88
C ALA A 20 -21.39 -6.77 -5.46
N LEU A 21 -21.63 -6.61 -4.16
CA LEU A 21 -22.93 -6.16 -3.64
C LEU A 21 -23.31 -4.78 -4.19
N SER A 22 -22.36 -3.83 -4.19
CA SER A 22 -22.58 -2.48 -4.73
C SER A 22 -22.92 -2.51 -6.22
N LEU A 23 -22.22 -3.32 -7.01
CA LEU A 23 -22.47 -3.51 -8.44
C LEU A 23 -23.82 -4.18 -8.69
N ALA A 24 -24.17 -5.21 -7.92
CA ALA A 24 -25.46 -5.90 -8.02
C ALA A 24 -26.62 -4.93 -7.74
N VAL A 25 -26.54 -4.18 -6.64
CA VAL A 25 -27.55 -3.17 -6.26
C VAL A 25 -27.68 -2.09 -7.34
N ALA A 26 -26.57 -1.64 -7.93
CA ALA A 26 -26.58 -0.67 -9.02
C ALA A 26 -27.25 -1.23 -10.29
N ARG A 27 -27.01 -2.50 -10.63
CA ARG A 27 -27.66 -3.17 -11.78
C ARG A 27 -29.17 -3.29 -11.62
N HIS A 28 -29.67 -3.39 -10.38
CA HIS A 28 -31.10 -3.39 -10.08
C HIS A 28 -31.74 -1.99 -10.09
N GLY A 29 -30.98 -0.93 -10.45
CA GLY A 29 -31.50 0.43 -10.58
C GLY A 29 -31.52 1.24 -9.28
N TYR A 30 -31.01 0.70 -8.16
CA TYR A 30 -30.95 1.42 -6.90
C TYR A 30 -29.74 2.37 -6.86
N PRO A 31 -29.93 3.66 -6.54
CA PRO A 31 -28.86 4.66 -6.56
C PRO A 31 -27.76 4.38 -5.51
N TYR A 32 -28.09 3.66 -4.43
CA TYR A 32 -27.14 3.30 -3.37
C TYR A 32 -25.98 2.44 -3.86
N GLY A 33 -26.19 1.62 -4.90
CA GLY A 33 -25.12 0.80 -5.47
C GLY A 33 -24.00 1.66 -6.07
N ALA A 34 -24.36 2.72 -6.79
CA ALA A 34 -23.39 3.67 -7.35
C ALA A 34 -22.61 4.42 -6.27
N ILE A 35 -23.26 4.73 -5.14
CA ILE A 35 -22.59 5.35 -3.98
C ILE A 35 -21.56 4.38 -3.38
N GLY A 36 -21.92 3.10 -3.23
CA GLY A 36 -21.00 2.05 -2.73
C GLY A 36 -19.76 1.91 -3.61
N VAL A 37 -19.94 1.81 -4.93
CA VAL A 37 -18.84 1.74 -5.90
C VAL A 37 -17.92 2.96 -5.78
N ARG A 38 -18.47 4.18 -5.76
CA ARG A 38 -17.67 5.42 -5.65
C ARG A 38 -16.86 5.49 -4.35
N ARG A 39 -17.43 5.04 -3.22
CA ARG A 39 -16.73 5.02 -1.93
C ARG A 39 -15.57 4.02 -1.94
N LEU A 40 -15.77 2.83 -2.52
CA LEU A 40 -14.72 1.83 -2.63
C LEU A 40 -13.63 2.28 -3.60
N ASP A 41 -13.98 2.92 -4.72
CA ASP A 41 -13.01 3.50 -5.66
C ASP A 41 -12.17 4.60 -5.04
N GLY A 42 -12.76 5.44 -4.18
CA GLY A 42 -12.03 6.47 -3.45
C GLY A 42 -10.97 5.91 -2.48
N ILE A 43 -11.13 4.68 -2.01
CA ILE A 43 -10.13 3.98 -1.19
C ILE A 43 -9.14 3.22 -2.10
N ALA A 44 -9.65 2.60 -3.16
CA ALA A 44 -8.91 1.78 -4.11
C ALA A 44 -8.12 2.62 -5.13
N ASP A 45 -7.42 3.65 -4.66
CA ASP A 45 -6.59 4.52 -5.49
C ASP A 45 -5.10 4.22 -5.29
N ALA A 46 -4.42 3.85 -6.38
CA ALA A 46 -2.97 3.72 -6.41
C ALA A 46 -2.26 5.05 -6.13
N GLY A 47 -3.00 6.17 -6.28
CA GLY A 47 -2.82 7.46 -5.62
C GLY A 47 -2.06 7.42 -4.30
N SER A 48 -2.64 6.66 -3.38
CA SER A 48 -2.32 6.63 -1.96
C SER A 48 -0.93 6.08 -1.63
N PHE A 49 -0.32 5.25 -2.48
CA PHE A 49 0.97 4.64 -2.17
C PHE A 49 2.13 5.62 -2.17
N LEU A 50 2.03 6.71 -2.92
CA LEU A 50 3.09 7.72 -2.99
C LEU A 50 3.29 8.46 -1.64
N PRO A 51 2.25 9.09 -1.06
CA PRO A 51 2.38 9.72 0.25
C PRO A 51 2.68 8.70 1.36
N LEU A 52 2.14 7.48 1.28
CA LEU A 52 2.47 6.41 2.25
C LEU A 52 3.95 6.01 2.19
N ALA A 53 4.52 5.92 0.98
CA ALA A 53 5.93 5.64 0.78
C ALA A 53 6.82 6.74 1.34
N ALA A 54 6.46 8.02 1.15
CA ALA A 54 7.20 9.14 1.71
C ALA A 54 7.36 9.02 3.24
N VAL A 55 6.25 8.77 3.94
CA VAL A 55 6.23 8.63 5.41
C VAL A 55 6.95 7.35 5.83
N TYR A 56 6.80 6.26 5.08
CA TYR A 56 7.49 5.01 5.38
C TYR A 56 9.01 5.15 5.24
N PHE A 57 9.50 5.71 4.14
CA PHE A 57 10.93 5.94 3.92
C PHE A 57 11.50 6.92 4.94
N PHE A 58 10.73 7.92 5.36
CA PHE A 58 11.16 8.80 6.44
C PHE A 58 11.31 8.05 7.76
N SER A 59 10.34 7.18 8.08
CA SER A 59 10.40 6.31 9.26
C SER A 59 11.61 5.36 9.19
N ALA A 60 11.86 4.75 8.03
CA ALA A 60 13.00 3.89 7.78
C ALA A 60 14.34 4.65 7.94
N MET A 61 14.43 5.87 7.41
CA MET A 61 15.57 6.77 7.56
C MET A 61 15.86 7.05 9.04
N LEU A 62 14.82 7.37 9.83
CA LEU A 62 14.96 7.60 11.27
C LEU A 62 15.50 6.37 11.99
N MET A 63 15.04 5.17 11.63
CA MET A 63 15.54 3.91 12.20
C MET A 63 17.02 3.62 11.88
N MET A 64 17.58 4.25 10.84
CA MET A 64 19.01 4.17 10.52
C MET A 64 19.87 5.08 11.39
N ILE A 65 19.34 6.16 11.98
CA ILE A 65 20.17 7.09 12.78
C ILE A 65 19.88 6.99 14.28
N LEU A 66 18.65 6.66 14.65
CA LEU A 66 18.22 6.68 16.04
C LEU A 66 18.90 5.60 16.90
N PRO A 67 19.02 5.84 18.22
CA PRO A 67 19.36 4.80 19.19
C PRO A 67 18.35 3.65 19.13
N ILE A 68 18.78 2.44 19.50
CA ILE A 68 18.00 1.19 19.36
C ILE A 68 16.59 1.30 19.96
N ARG A 69 16.44 1.92 21.14
CA ARG A 69 15.12 2.09 21.78
C ARG A 69 14.19 2.97 20.95
N ALA A 70 14.67 4.11 20.49
CA ALA A 70 13.87 5.03 19.68
C ALA A 70 13.56 4.45 18.29
N ALA A 71 14.52 3.75 17.67
CA ALA A 71 14.28 3.02 16.43
C ALA A 71 13.20 1.92 16.59
N GLY A 72 13.15 1.27 17.76
CA GLY A 72 12.09 0.32 18.10
C GLY A 72 10.70 0.95 18.12
N ILE A 73 10.56 2.13 18.72
CA ILE A 73 9.30 2.90 18.74
C ILE A 73 8.86 3.26 17.32
N VAL A 74 9.79 3.74 16.49
CA VAL A 74 9.49 4.09 15.08
C VAL A 74 9.06 2.85 14.30
N LEU A 75 9.70 1.70 14.51
CA LEU A 75 9.31 0.45 13.87
C LEU A 75 7.88 0.07 14.23
N THR A 76 7.57 -0.03 15.53
CA THR A 76 6.28 -0.57 15.99
C THR A 76 5.10 0.36 15.74
N HIS A 77 5.30 1.67 15.81
CA HIS A 77 4.20 2.64 15.73
C HIS A 77 4.06 3.32 14.37
N ALA A 78 5.14 3.42 13.59
CA ALA A 78 5.09 4.05 12.27
C ALA A 78 5.29 3.02 11.16
N ALA A 79 6.44 2.35 11.11
CA ALA A 79 6.77 1.47 9.98
C ALA A 79 5.85 0.25 9.88
N ASP A 80 5.55 -0.43 10.98
CA ASP A 80 4.62 -1.56 11.03
C ASP A 80 3.21 -1.12 10.62
N ALA A 81 2.72 -0.01 11.16
CA ALA A 81 1.39 0.51 10.84
C ALA A 81 1.25 0.84 9.34
N LEU A 82 2.26 1.51 8.77
CA LEU A 82 2.32 1.83 7.35
C LEU A 82 2.43 0.58 6.47
N PHE A 83 3.23 -0.41 6.87
CA PHE A 83 3.33 -1.69 6.17
C PHE A 83 1.97 -2.40 6.10
N TRP A 84 1.25 -2.47 7.22
CA TRP A 84 -0.08 -3.08 7.24
C TRP A 84 -1.12 -2.27 6.45
N ALA A 85 -1.04 -0.94 6.50
CA ALA A 85 -1.89 -0.07 5.69
C ALA A 85 -1.69 -0.31 4.19
N VAL A 86 -0.43 -0.43 3.75
CA VAL A 86 -0.08 -0.73 2.34
C VAL A 86 -0.63 -2.09 1.91
N ILE A 87 -0.50 -3.13 2.75
CA ILE A 87 -1.07 -4.45 2.47
C ILE A 87 -2.60 -4.36 2.35
N ALA A 88 -3.26 -3.69 3.28
CA ALA A 88 -4.71 -3.55 3.28
C ALA A 88 -5.21 -2.79 2.04
N LEU A 89 -4.59 -1.66 1.70
CA LEU A 89 -4.96 -0.88 0.52
C LEU A 89 -4.73 -1.64 -0.78
N PHE A 90 -3.60 -2.35 -0.90
CA PHE A 90 -3.34 -3.17 -2.08
C PHE A 90 -4.36 -4.30 -2.21
N ALA A 91 -4.72 -4.95 -1.09
CA ALA A 91 -5.78 -5.96 -1.05
C ALA A 91 -7.14 -5.38 -1.45
N THR A 92 -7.49 -4.17 -0.97
CA THR A 92 -8.72 -3.46 -1.33
C THR A 92 -8.78 -3.19 -2.83
N ILE A 93 -7.69 -2.72 -3.44
CA ILE A 93 -7.61 -2.51 -4.88
C ILE A 93 -7.85 -3.83 -5.62
N VAL A 94 -7.08 -4.87 -5.29
CA VAL A 94 -7.23 -6.20 -5.93
C VAL A 94 -8.65 -6.73 -5.79
N GLY A 95 -9.25 -6.64 -4.61
CA GLY A 95 -10.63 -7.06 -4.37
C GLY A 95 -11.65 -6.32 -5.24
N CYS A 96 -11.52 -4.99 -5.37
CA CYS A 96 -12.35 -4.18 -6.24
C CYS A 96 -12.22 -4.59 -7.72
N LEU A 97 -10.99 -4.80 -8.21
CA LEU A 97 -10.73 -5.19 -9.59
C LEU A 97 -11.26 -6.59 -9.90
N VAL A 98 -11.08 -7.55 -8.99
CA VAL A 98 -11.61 -8.92 -9.13
C VAL A 98 -13.14 -8.91 -9.22
N ALA A 99 -13.81 -8.15 -8.35
CA ALA A 99 -15.27 -8.02 -8.41
C ALA A 99 -15.74 -7.43 -9.74
N ARG A 100 -15.09 -6.37 -10.23
CA ARG A 100 -15.41 -5.76 -11.54
C ARG A 100 -15.19 -6.71 -12.70
N TRP A 101 -14.09 -7.46 -12.67
CA TRP A 101 -13.79 -8.50 -13.65
C TRP A 101 -14.87 -9.58 -13.67
N ALA A 102 -15.29 -10.07 -12.51
CA ALA A 102 -16.38 -11.05 -12.38
C ALA A 102 -17.74 -10.52 -12.89
N PHE A 103 -17.95 -9.20 -12.83
CA PHE A 103 -19.11 -8.52 -13.40
C PHE A 103 -18.93 -8.14 -14.89
N GLY A 104 -17.87 -8.60 -15.56
CA GLY A 104 -17.68 -8.47 -17.02
C GLY A 104 -16.82 -7.29 -17.47
N GLN A 105 -16.18 -6.54 -16.56
CA GLN A 105 -15.29 -5.42 -16.91
C GLN A 105 -13.83 -5.90 -17.00
N SER A 106 -13.46 -6.61 -18.07
CA SER A 106 -12.13 -7.22 -18.19
C SER A 106 -10.97 -6.26 -18.38
N SER A 107 -11.21 -5.10 -19.00
CA SER A 107 -10.19 -4.06 -19.18
C SER A 107 -9.69 -3.46 -17.86
N VAL A 108 -10.43 -3.62 -16.77
CA VAL A 108 -10.09 -3.09 -15.44
C VAL A 108 -8.83 -3.73 -14.85
N LEU A 109 -8.48 -4.96 -15.26
CA LEU A 109 -7.26 -5.63 -14.78
C LEU A 109 -5.97 -4.92 -15.23
N TRP A 110 -6.00 -4.14 -16.31
CA TRP A 110 -4.87 -3.31 -16.72
C TRP A 110 -4.48 -2.27 -15.67
N ALA A 111 -5.38 -1.93 -14.75
CA ALA A 111 -5.06 -1.07 -13.62
C ALA A 111 -3.90 -1.62 -12.79
N LEU A 112 -3.71 -2.95 -12.70
CA LEU A 112 -2.61 -3.60 -11.96
C LEU A 112 -1.22 -3.31 -12.53
N VAL A 113 -1.13 -2.86 -13.79
CA VAL A 113 0.14 -2.49 -14.46
C VAL A 113 0.57 -1.06 -14.07
N ASN A 114 -0.21 -0.36 -13.24
CA ASN A 114 0.13 0.99 -12.79
C ASN A 114 1.48 0.99 -12.05
N TRP A 115 2.43 1.78 -12.55
CA TRP A 115 3.78 1.90 -12.00
C TRP A 115 3.80 2.34 -10.53
N ARG A 116 2.74 2.98 -10.02
CA ARG A 116 2.62 3.38 -8.62
C ARG A 116 2.63 2.21 -7.64
N PHE A 117 2.31 0.99 -8.09
CA PHE A 117 2.45 -0.20 -7.25
C PHE A 117 3.90 -0.55 -6.92
N LEU A 118 4.89 0.01 -7.64
CA LEU A 118 6.29 -0.12 -7.28
C LEU A 118 6.58 0.43 -5.88
N PHE A 119 5.86 1.46 -5.42
CA PHE A 119 6.00 1.98 -4.07
C PHE A 119 5.52 0.99 -3.00
N ALA A 120 4.38 0.33 -3.25
CA ALA A 120 3.90 -0.73 -2.36
C ALA A 120 4.92 -1.86 -2.26
N ALA A 121 5.46 -2.32 -3.39
CA ALA A 121 6.50 -3.34 -3.44
C ALA A 121 7.79 -2.88 -2.71
N ALA A 122 8.21 -1.63 -2.91
CA ALA A 122 9.39 -1.07 -2.25
C ALA A 122 9.24 -1.01 -0.73
N ILE A 123 8.07 -0.58 -0.23
CA ILE A 123 7.76 -0.58 1.21
C ILE A 123 7.86 -1.99 1.77
N VAL A 124 7.16 -2.95 1.14
CA VAL A 124 7.14 -4.36 1.57
C VAL A 124 8.55 -4.96 1.58
N GLY A 125 9.31 -4.75 0.51
CA GLY A 125 10.69 -5.22 0.39
C GLY A 125 11.58 -4.64 1.48
N CYS A 126 11.56 -3.31 1.65
CA CYS A 126 12.33 -2.63 2.68
C CYS A 126 11.96 -3.09 4.08
N HIS A 127 10.67 -3.38 4.33
CA HIS A 127 10.19 -3.86 5.62
C HIS A 127 10.79 -5.22 5.98
N PHE A 128 10.80 -6.16 5.02
CA PHE A 128 11.39 -7.48 5.25
C PHE A 128 12.91 -7.46 5.39
N THR A 129 13.60 -6.54 4.71
CA THR A 129 15.06 -6.43 4.80
C THR A 129 15.54 -5.49 5.92
N MET A 130 14.63 -4.81 6.62
CA MET A 130 14.97 -3.73 7.56
C MET A 130 15.99 -4.15 8.63
N ASN A 131 15.86 -5.37 9.16
CA ASN A 131 16.77 -5.88 10.18
C ASN A 131 18.19 -6.08 9.63
N GLU A 132 18.31 -6.56 8.39
CA GLU A 132 19.59 -6.75 7.71
C GLU A 132 20.26 -5.41 7.39
N LEU A 133 19.48 -4.44 6.93
CA LEU A 133 19.96 -3.08 6.63
C LEU A 133 20.56 -2.40 7.87
N ARG A 134 19.96 -2.63 9.05
CA ARG A 134 20.41 -2.01 10.31
C ARG A 134 21.62 -2.69 10.93
N ARG A 135 21.89 -3.96 10.59
CA ARG A 135 22.95 -4.76 11.23
C ARG A 135 24.34 -4.36 10.76
N ASN A 136 24.49 -3.97 9.49
CA ASN A 136 25.78 -3.58 8.92
C ASN A 136 25.92 -2.06 8.86
N ILE A 137 27.01 -1.51 9.40
CA ILE A 137 27.26 -0.05 9.43
C ILE A 137 27.32 0.59 8.03
N LEU A 138 27.85 -0.13 7.04
CA LEU A 138 27.92 0.32 5.65
C LEU A 138 26.52 0.38 5.03
N LEU A 139 25.71 -0.67 5.21
CA LEU A 139 24.32 -0.67 4.73
C LEU A 139 23.50 0.39 5.45
N ARG A 140 23.68 0.55 6.75
CA ARG A 140 22.95 1.52 7.57
C ARG A 140 23.20 2.96 7.12
N SER A 141 24.45 3.32 6.83
CA SER A 141 24.81 4.65 6.32
C SER A 141 24.38 4.86 4.86
N LEU A 142 24.55 3.86 4.00
CA LEU A 142 24.09 3.91 2.61
C LEU A 142 22.57 4.09 2.53
N PHE A 143 21.81 3.26 3.27
CA PHE A 143 20.35 3.29 3.25
C PHE A 143 19.77 4.51 3.96
N PHE A 144 20.50 5.15 4.88
CA PHE A 144 20.10 6.48 5.36
C PHE A 144 19.98 7.47 4.19
N VAL A 145 20.99 7.54 3.32
CA VAL A 145 20.98 8.44 2.16
C VAL A 145 19.93 8.01 1.14
N ILE A 146 19.80 6.71 0.85
CA ILE A 146 18.79 6.20 -0.08
C ILE A 146 17.37 6.51 0.42
N PHE A 147 17.07 6.28 1.70
CA PHE A 147 15.75 6.58 2.25
C PHE A 147 15.47 8.08 2.27
N ALA A 148 16.46 8.92 2.57
CA ALA A 148 16.31 10.36 2.46
C ALA A 148 15.95 10.78 1.02
N ALA A 149 16.69 10.27 0.03
CA ALA A 149 16.42 10.54 -1.39
C ALA A 149 15.03 10.03 -1.81
N ALA A 150 14.64 8.83 -1.37
CA ALA A 150 13.34 8.24 -1.66
C ALA A 150 12.19 9.03 -1.03
N THR A 151 12.34 9.50 0.22
CA THR A 151 11.37 10.39 0.87
C THR A 151 11.20 11.69 0.08
N LEU A 152 12.31 12.34 -0.29
CA LEU A 152 12.27 13.58 -1.06
C LEU A 152 11.65 13.37 -2.45
N ALA A 153 12.00 12.29 -3.14
CA ALA A 153 11.40 11.93 -4.41
C ALA A 153 9.89 11.73 -4.28
N CYS A 154 9.42 11.02 -3.24
CA CYS A 154 7.98 10.80 -3.05
C CYS A 154 7.21 12.09 -2.70
N LEU A 155 7.85 13.08 -2.06
CA LEU A 155 7.21 14.36 -1.69
C LEU A 155 7.20 15.39 -2.80
N PHE A 156 8.31 15.51 -3.54
CA PHE A 156 8.57 16.65 -4.41
C PHE A 156 8.64 16.30 -5.88
N TRP A 157 8.84 15.02 -6.22
CA TRP A 157 8.84 14.62 -7.62
C TRP A 157 7.41 14.53 -8.12
N THR A 158 7.08 15.36 -9.11
CA THR A 158 5.82 15.24 -9.83
C THR A 158 5.94 14.04 -10.76
N PHE A 159 5.42 12.90 -10.33
CA PHE A 159 5.30 11.75 -11.23
C PHE A 159 4.17 12.05 -12.22
N PRO A 160 4.42 11.97 -13.55
CA PRO A 160 3.38 12.17 -14.53
C PRO A 160 2.23 11.19 -14.25
N THR A 161 1.02 11.76 -14.15
CA THR A 161 -0.24 11.07 -13.88
C THR A 161 -0.70 10.25 -15.06
#